data_AF-A0A832T4N2-F1
#
_entry.id   AF-A0A832T4N2-F1
#
_cell.length_a   1.000
_cell.length_b   1.000
_cell.length_c   1.000
_cell.angle_alpha   90.00
_cell.angle_beta   90.00
_cell.angle_gamma   90.00
#
_symmetry.space_group_name_H-M   'P 1'
#
loop_
_entity.id
_entity.type
_entity.pdbx_description
1 polymer ?
#
loop_
_entity_poly.entity_id
_entity_poly.type
_entity_poly.pdbx_seq_one_letter_code
_entity_poly.pdbx_strand_id
1 'polypeptide(L)'
;MITATIKRNLFKEISKLIPEIKDSLNYGIPHIIGEITQGEGIFLQIVTYADKEQQLIVNDESKICFILPVKETKAYKLFIDVLNLIENRGLKPGSTIMGDLKSRLEKLGYKVVWITPMHDFVEVITVKGGERYRMKFEELHLNEFKLVSINEI
;
A
#
# COMPACT_ATOMS: atom_id res chain seq x y z
N MET A 1 -7.84 -13.60 -7.38
CA MET A 1 -6.67 -13.75 -6.46
C MET A 1 -5.44 -14.02 -7.30
N ILE A 2 -4.30 -13.37 -7.03
CA ILE A 2 -3.09 -13.49 -7.87
C ILE A 2 -2.44 -14.88 -7.71
N THR A 3 -2.15 -15.56 -8.81
CA THR A 3 -1.52 -16.90 -8.80
C THR A 3 -0.02 -16.83 -8.44
N ALA A 4 0.55 -17.94 -7.96
CA ALA A 4 1.98 -18.03 -7.65
C ALA A 4 2.88 -17.72 -8.88
N THR A 5 2.43 -18.09 -10.07
CA THR A 5 3.11 -17.77 -11.33
C THR A 5 3.17 -16.27 -11.58
N ILE A 6 2.04 -15.57 -11.39
CA ILE A 6 1.99 -14.11 -11.53
C ILE A 6 2.90 -13.45 -10.48
N LYS A 7 2.89 -13.93 -9.22
CA LYS A 7 3.80 -13.40 -8.18
C LYS A 7 5.27 -13.52 -8.58
N ARG A 8 5.68 -14.67 -9.12
CA ARG A 8 7.05 -14.89 -9.59
C ARG A 8 7.41 -13.97 -10.76
N ASN A 9 6.50 -13.82 -11.71
CA ASN A 9 6.73 -12.95 -12.87
C ASN A 9 6.79 -11.47 -12.45
N LEU A 10 5.92 -11.06 -11.52
CA LEU A 10 5.91 -9.70 -10.98
C LEU A 10 7.25 -9.35 -10.33
N PHE A 11 7.78 -10.26 -9.49
CA PHE A 11 9.09 -10.05 -8.87
C PHE A 11 10.22 -9.92 -9.90
N LYS A 12 10.18 -10.71 -10.99
CA LYS A 12 11.15 -10.61 -12.07
C LYS A 12 11.08 -9.26 -12.77
N GLU A 13 9.89 -8.79 -13.14
CA GLU A 13 9.74 -7.49 -13.81
C GLU A 13 10.15 -6.32 -12.90
N ILE A 14 9.76 -6.33 -11.62
CA ILE A 14 10.21 -5.32 -10.65
C ILE A 14 11.74 -5.31 -10.53
N SER A 15 12.37 -6.48 -10.54
CA SER A 15 13.84 -6.58 -10.45
C SER A 15 14.54 -5.95 -11.66
N LYS A 16 13.93 -6.00 -12.85
CA LYS A 16 14.47 -5.37 -14.07
C LYS A 16 14.36 -3.85 -14.03
N LEU A 17 13.37 -3.30 -13.33
CA LEU A 17 13.15 -1.85 -13.23
C LEU A 17 14.08 -1.17 -12.22
N ILE A 18 14.83 -1.90 -11.39
CA ILE A 18 15.69 -1.30 -10.35
C ILE A 18 16.70 -0.28 -10.90
N PRO A 19 17.42 -0.52 -12.01
CA PRO A 19 18.33 0.47 -12.58
C PRO A 19 17.61 1.76 -12.99
N GLU A 20 16.44 1.64 -13.63
CA GLU A 20 15.62 2.78 -14.06
C GLU A 20 15.04 3.57 -12.88
N ILE A 21 14.58 2.88 -11.83
CA ILE A 21 14.11 3.51 -10.58
C ILE A 21 15.26 4.29 -9.93
N LYS A 22 16.46 3.72 -9.87
CA LYS A 22 17.63 4.38 -9.28
C LYS A 22 18.00 5.67 -10.01
N ASP A 23 17.93 5.66 -11.34
CA ASP A 23 18.17 6.86 -12.14
C ASP A 23 17.06 7.89 -11.92
N SER A 24 15.81 7.44 -11.93
CA SER A 24 14.61 8.28 -11.78
C SER A 24 14.54 9.05 -10.45
N LEU A 25 15.09 8.49 -9.37
CA LEU A 25 15.16 9.16 -8.06
C LEU A 25 15.93 10.49 -8.09
N ASN A 26 16.77 10.73 -9.10
CA ASN A 26 17.49 12.00 -9.26
C ASN A 26 16.60 13.13 -9.82
N TYR A 27 15.44 12.79 -10.38
CA TYR A 27 14.59 13.73 -11.11
C TYR A 27 13.23 13.98 -10.43
N GLY A 28 12.93 13.28 -9.34
CA GLY A 28 11.69 13.42 -8.60
C GLY A 28 11.31 12.15 -7.85
N ILE A 29 10.01 11.93 -7.68
CA ILE A 29 9.41 10.74 -7.06
C ILE A 29 9.03 9.77 -8.19
N PRO A 30 9.72 8.62 -8.33
CA PRO A 30 9.35 7.60 -9.30
C PRO A 30 8.12 6.83 -8.84
N HIS A 31 7.28 6.44 -9.78
CA HIS A 31 6.09 5.62 -9.55
C HIS A 31 6.15 4.42 -10.48
N ILE A 32 5.89 3.24 -9.93
CA ILE A 32 5.62 2.05 -10.73
C ILE A 32 4.16 2.14 -11.16
N ILE A 33 3.94 2.27 -12.47
CA ILE A 33 2.63 2.07 -13.08
C ILE A 33 2.59 0.65 -13.60
N GLY A 34 1.59 -0.12 -13.17
CA GLY A 34 1.49 -1.52 -13.55
C GLY A 34 0.09 -1.91 -14.01
N GLU A 35 0.06 -2.87 -14.91
CA GLU A 35 -1.13 -3.59 -15.36
C GLU A 35 -0.89 -5.10 -15.22
N ILE A 36 -1.82 -5.80 -14.59
CA ILE A 36 -1.81 -7.25 -14.44
C ILE A 36 -3.12 -7.77 -15.02
N THR A 37 -3.00 -8.50 -16.13
CA THR A 37 -4.16 -9.05 -16.85
C THR A 37 -4.18 -10.56 -16.68
N GLN A 38 -5.35 -11.11 -16.36
CA GLN A 38 -5.51 -12.56 -16.23
C GLN A 38 -5.31 -13.23 -17.60
N GLY A 39 -4.16 -13.86 -17.79
CA GLY A 39 -3.82 -14.61 -19.00
C GLY A 39 -2.87 -13.90 -19.96
N GLU A 40 -2.84 -12.56 -19.97
CA GLU A 40 -1.99 -11.79 -20.92
C GLU A 40 -0.64 -11.37 -20.33
N GLY A 41 -0.52 -11.28 -19.00
CA GLY A 41 0.78 -11.08 -18.33
C GLY A 41 0.83 -9.85 -17.43
N ILE A 42 2.03 -9.29 -17.29
CA ILE A 42 2.34 -8.17 -16.39
C ILE A 42 3.08 -7.12 -17.22
N PHE A 43 2.54 -5.92 -17.23
CA PHE A 43 3.20 -4.73 -17.79
C PHE A 43 3.54 -3.79 -16.65
N LEU A 44 4.79 -3.33 -16.58
CA LEU A 44 5.25 -2.35 -15.61
C LEU A 44 6.05 -1.26 -16.34
N GLN A 45 5.86 -0.01 -15.95
CA GLN A 45 6.64 1.14 -16.41
C GLN A 45 6.93 2.09 -15.25
N ILE A 46 7.97 2.90 -15.38
CA ILE A 46 8.30 3.95 -14.41
C ILE A 46 7.87 5.30 -14.96
N VAL A 47 7.20 6.09 -14.13
CA VAL A 47 6.91 7.50 -14.40
C VAL A 47 7.35 8.31 -13.20
N THR A 48 8.05 9.42 -13.44
CA THR A 48 8.58 10.28 -12.38
C THR A 48 7.78 11.57 -12.31
N TYR A 49 7.29 11.91 -11.11
CA TYR A 49 6.63 13.17 -10.82
C TYR A 49 7.53 14.05 -9.96
N ALA A 50 7.51 15.36 -10.17
CA ALA A 50 8.42 16.29 -9.48
C ALA A 50 8.22 16.29 -7.95
N ASP A 51 6.97 16.28 -7.48
CA ASP A 51 6.63 16.53 -6.07
C ASP A 51 5.36 15.82 -5.58
N LYS A 52 4.79 14.92 -6.38
CA LYS A 52 3.51 14.24 -6.06
C LYS A 52 3.69 12.76 -5.78
N GLU A 53 3.46 12.35 -4.53
CA GLU A 53 3.19 10.95 -4.23
C GLU A 53 1.75 10.64 -4.62
N GLN A 54 1.55 9.64 -5.47
CA GLN A 54 0.22 9.22 -5.90
C GLN A 54 0.16 7.69 -5.91
N GLN A 55 -0.81 7.15 -5.20
CA GLN A 55 -1.08 5.72 -5.17
C GLN A 55 -2.51 5.49 -5.64
N LEU A 56 -2.70 4.58 -6.59
CA LEU A 56 -4.02 4.24 -7.11
C LEU A 56 -4.08 2.75 -7.42
N ILE A 57 -5.26 2.16 -7.24
CA ILE A 57 -5.56 0.82 -7.74
C ILE A 57 -6.95 0.82 -8.36
N VAL A 58 -7.05 0.27 -9.57
CA VAL A 58 -8.30 0.07 -10.29
C VAL A 58 -8.40 -1.41 -10.59
N ASN A 59 -9.44 -2.05 -10.06
CA ASN A 59 -9.75 -3.45 -10.34
C ASN A 59 -10.90 -3.50 -11.33
N ASP A 60 -10.68 -4.17 -12.45
CA ASP A 60 -11.66 -4.50 -13.48
C ASP A 60 -11.79 -6.03 -13.56
N GLU A 61 -12.83 -6.55 -14.22
CA GLU A 61 -13.17 -7.98 -14.20
C GLU A 61 -12.00 -8.89 -14.63
N SER A 62 -11.15 -8.42 -15.56
CA SER A 62 -10.03 -9.18 -16.13
C SER A 62 -8.65 -8.60 -15.83
N LYS A 63 -8.55 -7.39 -15.26
CA LYS A 63 -7.27 -6.67 -15.10
C LYS A 63 -7.19 -5.86 -13.82
N ILE A 64 -5.96 -5.68 -13.35
CA ILE A 64 -5.64 -4.80 -12.22
C ILE A 64 -4.64 -3.76 -12.69
N CYS A 65 -5.03 -2.50 -12.65
CA CYS A 65 -4.16 -1.37 -12.94
C CYS A 65 -3.77 -0.71 -11.61
N PHE A 66 -2.51 -0.31 -11.46
CA PHE A 66 -2.06 0.35 -10.24
C PHE A 66 -0.98 1.39 -10.51
N ILE A 67 -0.88 2.36 -9.59
CA ILE A 67 0.20 3.34 -9.48
C ILE A 67 0.72 3.23 -8.05
N LEU A 68 2.03 3.09 -7.89
CA LEU A 68 2.68 3.00 -6.57
C LEU A 68 3.92 3.91 -6.55
N PRO A 69 4.00 4.89 -5.63
CA PRO A 69 5.20 5.70 -5.47
C PRO A 69 6.33 4.85 -4.87
N VAL A 70 7.54 5.03 -5.37
CA VAL A 70 8.73 4.26 -5.02
C VAL A 70 9.62 5.07 -4.08
N LYS A 71 9.85 4.52 -2.88
CA LYS A 71 10.69 5.15 -1.84
C LYS A 71 11.98 4.40 -1.54
N GLU A 72 12.17 3.21 -2.12
CA GLU A 72 13.27 2.28 -1.87
C GLU A 72 13.60 1.53 -3.17
N THR A 73 14.84 1.09 -3.33
CA THR A 73 15.36 0.45 -4.54
C THR A 73 15.60 -1.06 -4.39
N LYS A 74 15.35 -1.62 -3.21
CA LYS A 74 15.35 -3.07 -2.99
C LYS A 74 14.14 -3.72 -3.66
N ALA A 75 14.40 -4.53 -4.69
CA ALA A 75 13.39 -5.27 -5.44
C ALA A 75 12.41 -6.06 -4.56
N TYR A 76 12.90 -6.74 -3.53
CA TYR A 76 12.03 -7.49 -2.61
C TYR A 76 11.05 -6.60 -1.86
N LYS A 77 11.51 -5.41 -1.42
CA LYS A 77 10.65 -4.48 -0.69
C LYS A 77 9.56 -3.92 -1.61
N LEU A 78 9.94 -3.50 -2.82
CA LEU A 78 9.00 -3.03 -3.84
C LEU A 78 7.98 -4.10 -4.24
N PHE A 79 8.42 -5.34 -4.41
CA PHE A 79 7.53 -6.46 -4.68
C PHE A 79 6.48 -6.66 -3.59
N ILE A 80 6.90 -6.59 -2.32
CA ILE A 80 5.96 -6.68 -1.19
C ILE A 80 5.00 -5.49 -1.18
N ASP A 81 5.48 -4.28 -1.46
CA ASP A 81 4.64 -3.07 -1.48
C ASP A 81 3.60 -3.13 -2.61
N VAL A 82 3.99 -3.58 -3.82
CA VAL A 82 3.09 -3.83 -4.95
C VAL A 82 2.09 -4.95 -4.62
N LEU A 83 2.52 -6.06 -4.02
CA LEU A 83 1.60 -7.13 -3.60
C LEU A 83 0.59 -6.65 -2.56
N ASN A 84 1.02 -5.86 -1.58
CA ASN A 84 0.13 -5.31 -0.55
C ASN A 84 -0.93 -4.39 -1.17
N LEU A 85 -0.54 -3.61 -2.18
CA LEU A 85 -1.46 -2.78 -2.95
C LEU A 85 -2.47 -3.64 -3.72
N ILE A 86 -2.00 -4.59 -4.54
CA ILE A 86 -2.86 -5.41 -5.43
C ILE A 86 -3.79 -6.33 -4.65
N GLU A 87 -3.27 -7.02 -3.64
CA GLU A 87 -4.09 -7.90 -2.80
C GLU A 87 -4.99 -7.11 -1.86
N ASN A 88 -4.92 -5.77 -1.93
CA ASN A 88 -5.69 -4.85 -1.11
C ASN A 88 -5.61 -5.26 0.38
N ARG A 89 -4.39 -5.58 0.81
CA ARG A 89 -4.04 -5.85 2.22
C ARG A 89 -4.01 -4.55 3.04
N GLY A 90 -4.74 -3.54 2.57
CA GLY A 90 -5.12 -2.40 3.38
C GLY A 90 -6.03 -2.87 4.52
N LEU A 91 -5.99 -2.11 5.61
CA LEU A 91 -6.95 -2.33 6.69
C LEU A 91 -8.36 -2.09 6.17
N LYS A 92 -9.20 -3.11 6.29
CA LYS A 92 -10.64 -3.05 6.02
C LYS A 92 -11.42 -3.16 7.32
N PRO A 93 -12.65 -2.61 7.39
CA PRO A 93 -13.56 -2.90 8.49
C PRO A 93 -13.59 -4.42 8.79
N GLY A 94 -13.40 -4.79 10.05
CA GLY A 94 -13.25 -6.15 10.54
C GLY A 94 -11.80 -6.63 10.70
N SER A 95 -10.80 -5.90 10.22
CA SER A 95 -9.38 -6.29 10.36
C SER A 95 -8.91 -6.11 11.81
N THR A 96 -8.20 -7.12 12.34
CA THR A 96 -7.63 -7.06 13.69
C THR A 96 -6.13 -6.73 13.67
N ILE A 97 -5.70 -5.87 14.57
CA ILE A 97 -4.30 -5.49 14.82
C ILE A 97 -3.94 -5.90 16.24
N MET A 98 -2.87 -6.69 16.37
CA MET A 98 -2.31 -7.13 17.65
C MET A 98 -1.05 -6.34 18.01
N GLY A 99 -0.96 -5.88 19.27
CA GLY A 99 0.16 -5.12 19.82
C GLY A 99 -0.04 -3.61 19.69
N ASP A 100 1.06 -2.87 19.76
CA ASP A 100 1.05 -1.41 19.68
C ASP A 100 0.44 -0.91 18.35
N LEU A 101 -0.72 -0.27 18.45
CA LEU A 101 -1.54 0.14 17.30
C LEU A 101 -0.76 1.07 16.36
N LYS A 102 -0.02 2.03 16.92
CA LYS A 102 0.75 3.00 16.14
C LYS A 102 1.84 2.31 15.32
N SER A 103 2.69 1.52 15.96
CA SER A 103 3.79 0.80 15.30
C SER A 103 3.29 -0.15 14.22
N ARG A 104 2.15 -0.80 14.45
CA ARG A 104 1.54 -1.69 13.46
C ARG A 104 1.01 -0.94 12.25
N LEU A 105 0.33 0.19 12.46
CA LEU A 105 -0.14 1.05 11.38
C LEU A 105 1.03 1.59 10.53
N GLU A 106 2.11 2.03 11.18
CA GLU A 106 3.31 2.50 10.49
C GLU A 106 3.97 1.40 9.66
N LYS A 107 4.02 0.16 10.15
CA LYS A 107 4.50 -1.01 9.37
C LYS A 107 3.61 -1.32 8.16
N LEU A 108 2.32 -0.98 8.21
CA LEU A 108 1.37 -1.09 7.10
C LEU A 108 1.41 0.10 6.14
N GLY A 109 2.34 1.04 6.35
CA GLY A 109 2.56 2.21 5.51
C GLY A 109 1.70 3.43 5.87
N TYR A 110 1.00 3.41 7.01
CA TYR A 110 0.25 4.56 7.51
C TYR A 110 1.12 5.43 8.41
N LYS A 111 1.27 6.71 8.09
CA LYS A 111 1.83 7.69 9.01
C LYS A 111 0.74 8.13 9.99
N VAL A 112 0.86 7.76 11.26
CA VAL A 112 -0.10 8.17 12.30
C VAL A 112 0.13 9.62 12.69
N VAL A 113 -0.89 10.46 12.51
CA VAL A 113 -0.85 11.90 12.82
C VAL A 113 -1.47 12.17 14.19
N TRP A 114 -2.53 11.45 14.52
CA TRP A 114 -3.28 11.62 15.75
C TRP A 114 -3.85 10.28 16.22
N ILE A 115 -3.80 10.03 17.53
CA ILE A 115 -4.48 8.92 18.20
C ILE A 115 -5.23 9.50 19.38
N THR A 116 -6.49 9.13 19.55
CA THR A 116 -7.29 9.50 20.71
C THR A 116 -8.16 8.34 21.16
N PRO A 117 -8.07 7.92 22.42
CA PRO A 117 -9.06 7.02 22.99
C PRO A 117 -10.37 7.79 23.20
N MET A 118 -11.47 7.24 22.70
CA MET A 118 -12.85 7.60 23.04
C MET A 118 -13.45 6.49 23.92
N HIS A 119 -14.67 6.70 24.43
CA HIS A 119 -15.32 5.74 25.34
C HIS A 119 -15.32 4.29 24.83
N ASP A 120 -15.77 4.08 23.59
CA ASP A 120 -15.98 2.73 23.04
C ASP A 120 -15.03 2.39 21.87
N PHE A 121 -14.16 3.32 21.48
CA PHE A 121 -13.26 3.14 20.34
C PHE A 121 -12.02 4.03 20.44
N VAL A 122 -10.95 3.63 19.77
CA VAL A 122 -9.78 4.46 19.50
C VAL A 122 -9.94 5.08 18.12
N GLU A 123 -9.94 6.42 18.06
CA GLU A 123 -9.89 7.14 16.80
C GLU A 123 -8.44 7.40 16.41
N VAL A 124 -8.12 7.12 15.14
CA VAL A 124 -6.79 7.32 14.58
C VAL A 124 -6.88 8.11 13.29
N ILE A 125 -6.16 9.22 13.20
CA ILE A 125 -5.96 9.95 11.95
C ILE A 125 -4.61 9.54 11.37
N THR A 126 -4.61 9.08 10.14
CA THR A 126 -3.42 8.61 9.43
C THR A 126 -3.27 9.27 8.07
N VAL A 127 -2.06 9.25 7.53
CA VAL A 127 -1.75 9.60 6.15
C VAL A 127 -1.12 8.40 5.45
N LYS A 128 -1.62 8.03 4.27
CA LYS A 128 -1.00 6.99 3.43
C LYS A 128 -1.12 7.38 1.96
N GLY A 129 -0.01 7.36 1.23
CA GLY A 129 0.00 7.73 -0.19
C GLY A 129 -0.45 9.16 -0.50
N GLY A 130 -0.30 10.10 0.45
CA GLY A 130 -0.74 11.49 0.31
C GLY A 130 -2.16 11.76 0.81
N GLU A 131 -2.99 10.73 0.98
CA GLU A 131 -4.37 10.83 1.45
C GLU A 131 -4.46 10.72 2.98
N ARG A 132 -5.44 11.40 3.57
CA ARG A 132 -5.73 11.33 5.01
C ARG A 132 -6.92 10.42 5.26
N TYR A 133 -6.79 9.58 6.28
CA TYR A 133 -7.83 8.66 6.69
C TYR A 133 -8.15 8.82 8.17
N ARG A 134 -9.43 8.87 8.49
CA ARG A 134 -9.98 8.68 9.84
C ARG A 134 -10.36 7.22 10.02
N MET A 135 -9.68 6.54 10.93
CA MET A 135 -9.95 5.16 11.32
C MET A 135 -10.53 5.10 12.72
N LYS A 136 -11.46 4.17 12.95
CA LYS A 136 -12.00 3.86 14.27
C LYS A 136 -11.72 2.40 14.60
N PHE A 137 -11.15 2.15 15.77
CA PHE A 137 -10.83 0.81 16.25
C PHE A 137 -11.60 0.51 17.53
N GLU A 138 -12.20 -0.67 17.61
CA GLU A 138 -12.72 -1.23 18.85
C GLU A 138 -11.58 -1.98 19.56
N GLU A 139 -11.36 -1.73 20.85
CA GLU A 139 -10.41 -2.51 21.64
C GLU A 139 -11.13 -3.76 22.16
N LEU A 140 -10.78 -4.93 21.63
CA LEU A 140 -11.40 -6.21 22.01
C LEU A 140 -10.78 -6.74 23.32
N HIS A 141 -9.46 -6.70 23.39
CA HIS A 141 -8.63 -7.13 24.51
C HIS A 141 -7.42 -6.19 24.63
N LEU A 142 -6.64 -6.34 25.70
CA LEU A 142 -5.43 -5.53 25.90
C LEU A 142 -4.51 -5.64 24.68
N ASN A 143 -4.29 -4.52 23.99
CA ASN A 143 -3.51 -4.42 22.75
C ASN A 143 -4.07 -5.23 21.56
N GLU A 144 -5.37 -5.48 21.53
CA GLU A 144 -6.06 -6.07 20.37
C GLU A 144 -7.13 -5.11 19.85
N PHE A 145 -6.91 -4.60 18.64
CA PHE A 145 -7.72 -3.57 18.04
C PHE A 145 -8.38 -4.05 16.75
N LYS A 146 -9.71 -3.98 16.68
CA LYS A 146 -10.48 -4.31 15.48
C LYS A 146 -10.87 -3.04 14.76
N LEU A 147 -10.48 -2.89 13.49
CA LEU A 147 -10.90 -1.75 12.68
C LEU A 147 -12.42 -1.82 12.45
N VAL A 148 -13.16 -0.81 12.90
CA VAL A 148 -14.61 -0.68 12.71
C VAL A 148 -14.91 0.08 11.42
N SER A 149 -14.20 1.17 11.17
CA SER A 149 -14.42 2.01 9.99
C SER A 149 -13.14 2.71 9.56
N ILE A 150 -12.99 2.93 8.26
CA ILE A 150 -11.96 3.76 7.66
C ILE A 150 -12.65 4.69 6.65
N ASN A 151 -12.46 6.00 6.82
CA ASN A 151 -13.02 7.03 5.94
C ASN A 151 -11.90 7.98 5.51
N GLU A 152 -11.85 8.31 4.23
CA GLU A 152 -10.99 9.38 3.71
C GLU A 152 -11.53 10.75 4.20
N ILE A 153 -10.64 11.68 4.56
CA ILE A 153 -10.98 13.01 5.12
C ILE A 153 -10.14 14.15 4.54
#